data_AF-A0A833FVC5-F1
#
_entry.id   AF-A0A833FVC5-F1
#
_cell.length_a   1.000
_cell.length_b   1.000
_cell.length_c   1.000
_cell.angle_alpha   90.00
_cell.angle_beta   90.00
_cell.angle_gamma   90.00
#
_symmetry.space_group_name_H-M   'P 1'
#
loop_
_entity.id
_entity.type
_entity.pdbx_description
1 polymer ?
#
loop_
_entity_poly.entity_id
_entity_poly.type
_entity_poly.pdbx_seq_one_letter_code
_entity_poly.pdbx_strand_id
1 'polypeptide(L)' 'FVVPCHRVRRIDGGLGGYHWGVTRKRAIIGWEKAQLVRQS' A
#
# COMPACT_ATOMS: atom_id res chain seq x y z
N PHE A 1 -10.69 -3.01 -6.22
CA PHE A 1 -9.25 -3.27 -6.42
C PHE A 1 -9.10 -4.67 -6.98
N VAL A 2 -9.10 -4.82 -8.30
CA VAL A 2 -8.86 -6.16 -8.90
C VAL A 2 -7.37 -6.49 -8.89
N VAL A 3 -6.51 -5.48 -9.11
CA VAL A 3 -5.05 -5.63 -9.09
C VAL A 3 -4.47 -4.92 -7.85
N PRO A 4 -3.68 -5.60 -7.00
CA PRO A 4 -3.09 -5.03 -5.79
C PRO A 4 -1.80 -4.24 -6.09
N CYS A 5 -1.86 -3.31 -7.05
CA CYS A 5 -0.69 -2.55 -7.50
C CYS A 5 -0.08 -1.64 -6.41
N HIS A 6 -0.84 -1.31 -5.35
CA HIS A 6 -0.32 -0.61 -4.17
C HIS A 6 0.69 -1.43 -3.36
N ARG A 7 0.74 -2.77 -3.55
CA ARG A 7 1.70 -3.65 -2.84
C ARG A 7 3.10 -3.67 -3.47
N VAL A 8 3.24 -3.21 -4.71
CA VAL A 8 4.55 -3.18 -5.39
C VAL A 8 5.45 -2.09 -4.77
N ARG A 9 6.68 -2.45 -4.40
CA ARG A 9 7.71 -1.57 -3.84
C ARG A 9 8.90 -1.43 -4.79
N ARG A 10 9.67 -0.37 -4.60
CA ARG A 10 10.96 -0.19 -5.28
C ARG A 10 12.03 -1.07 -4.64
N ILE A 11 13.11 -1.34 -5.37
CA ILE A 11 14.25 -2.13 -4.88
C ILE A 11 14.94 -1.47 -3.68
N ASP A 12 14.96 -0.13 -3.64
CA ASP A 12 15.45 0.68 -2.51
C ASP A 12 14.52 0.66 -1.28
N GLY A 13 13.40 -0.06 -1.35
CA GLY A 13 12.41 -0.13 -0.28
C GLY A 13 11.46 1.07 -0.21
N GLY A 14 11.61 2.07 -1.09
CA GLY A 14 10.70 3.20 -1.18
C GLY A 14 9.33 2.85 -1.76
N LEU A 15 8.37 3.74 -1.52
CA LEU A 15 7.12 3.74 -2.27
C LEU A 15 7.39 4.29 -3.67
N GLY A 16 7.22 3.46 -4.69
CA GLY A 16 7.20 3.91 -6.08
C GLY A 16 5.90 4.65 -6.43
N GLY A 17 5.85 5.16 -7.66
CA GLY A 17 4.68 5.83 -8.21
C GLY A 17 3.40 5.02 -8.08
N TYR A 18 2.28 5.72 -8.14
CA TYR A 18 0.95 5.15 -8.07
C TYR A 18 0.00 6.02 -8.89
N HIS A 19 -0.88 5.40 -9.67
CA HIS A 19 -1.78 6.12 -10.60
C HIS A 19 -2.59 7.22 -9.88
N TRP A 20 -2.97 7.00 -8.62
CA TRP A 20 -3.72 7.94 -7.79
C TRP A 20 -2.87 8.69 -6.76
N GLY A 21 -1.56 8.72 -6.95
CA GLY A 21 -0.60 9.37 -6.04
C GLY A 21 -0.15 8.51 -4.87
N VAL A 22 1.05 8.81 -4.37
CA VAL A 22 1.72 8.04 -3.30
C VAL A 22 0.96 8.13 -1.98
N THR A 23 0.25 9.23 -1.73
CA THR A 23 -0.61 9.39 -0.54
C THR A 23 -1.69 8.33 -0.48
N ARG A 24 -2.40 8.08 -1.58
CA ARG A 24 -3.44 7.03 -1.64
C ARG A 24 -2.82 5.65 -1.45
N LYS A 25 -1.68 5.36 -2.09
CA LYS A 25 -0.94 4.10 -1.91
C LYS A 25 -0.59 3.86 -0.44
N ARG A 26 -0.07 4.89 0.25
CA ARG A 26 0.29 4.82 1.67
C ARG A 26 -0.92 4.58 2.57
N ALA A 27 -2.04 5.26 2.30
CA ALA A 27 -3.27 5.08 3.08
C ALA A 27 -3.81 3.65 2.98
N ILE A 28 -3.84 3.07 1.78
CA ILE A 28 -4.32 1.69 1.57
C ILE A 28 -3.42 0.69 2.31
N ILE A 29 -2.09 0.82 2.18
CA ILE A 29 -1.14 -0.04 2.90
C ILE A 29 -1.33 0.07 4.42
N GLY A 30 -1.52 1.30 4.93
CA GLY A 30 -1.78 1.54 6.35
C GLY A 30 -3.08 0.88 6.83
N TRP A 31 -4.14 0.97 6.03
CA TRP A 31 -5.42 0.30 6.33
C TRP A 31 -5.28 -1.22 6.35
N GLU A 32 -4.60 -1.83 5.36
CA GLU A 32 -4.35 -3.28 5.33
C GLU A 32 -3.59 -3.73 6.60
N LYS A 33 -2.56 -2.98 7.01
CA LYS A 33 -1.82 -3.24 8.26
C LYS A 33 -2.71 -3.17 9.50
N ALA A 34 -3.58 -2.17 9.58
CA ALA A 34 -4.52 -2.05 10.69
C ALA A 34 -5.50 -3.22 10.74
N GLN A 35 -5.96 -3.74 9.59
CA GLN A 35 -6.84 -4.91 9.55
C GLN A 35 -6.15 -6.19 10.05
N LEU A 36 -4.85 -6.35 9.82
CA LEU A 36 -4.09 -7.49 10.35
C LEU A 36 -4.01 -7.45 11.88
N VAL A 37 -3.75 -6.26 12.46
CA VAL A 37 -3.71 -6.08 13.92
C VAL A 37 -5.08 -6.34 14.56
N ARG A 38 -6.17 -5.94 13.90
CA ARG A 38 -7.55 -6.14 14.40
C ARG A 38 -8.01 -7.60 14.43
N GLN A 39 -7.30 -8.50 13.75
CA GLN A 39 -7.61 -9.93 13.69
C GLN A 39 -6.72 -10.76 14.63
N SER A 40 -5.84 -10.10 15.39
CA SER A 40 -4.96 -10.70 16.42
C SER A 40 -5.55 -10.44 17.80
#